data_AF-A0A8J9TNM5-F1
#
_entry.id   AF-A0A8J9TNM5-F1
#
_cell.length_a   1.000
_cell.length_b   1.000
_cell.length_c   1.000
_cell.angle_alpha   90.00
_cell.angle_beta   90.00
_cell.angle_gamma   90.00
#
_symmetry.space_group_name_H-M   'P 1'
#
loop_
_entity.id
_entity.type
_entity.pdbx_description
1 polymer ?
#
loop_
_entity_poly.entity_id
_entity_poly.type
_entity_poly.pdbx_seq_one_letter_code
_entity_poly.pdbx_strand_id
1 'polypeptide(L)'
;LPNVAAYNVDDLKAVVAKNTAMRQREMLEAEDLLREETDAFVTWRESLSAIPTINQLQERANAFREEELKRCTRKLSGANLSEKELEAVERLSRGIVNKLLHGPMAHLRKTESVEGKQATLKELSAMFRLEEEEAANNGRRRRRS
;
A
#
# COMPACT_ATOMS: atom_id res chain seq x y z
N LEU A 1 54.77 16.39 43.48
CA LEU A 1 53.93 17.59 43.68
C LEU A 1 52.49 17.11 43.84
N PRO A 2 51.76 17.51 44.90
CA PRO A 2 50.33 17.28 44.96
C PRO A 2 49.69 18.02 43.76
N ASN A 3 48.79 17.35 43.03
CA ASN A 3 48.13 17.81 41.80
C ASN A 3 48.92 17.71 40.47
N VAL A 4 50.02 16.94 40.40
CA VAL A 4 50.70 16.66 39.12
C VAL A 4 50.62 15.17 38.80
N ALA A 5 49.94 14.83 37.69
CA ALA A 5 49.93 13.49 37.11
C ALA A 5 50.77 13.49 35.83
N ALA A 6 51.73 12.56 35.72
CA ALA A 6 52.54 12.36 34.54
C ALA A 6 52.03 11.13 33.80
N TYR A 7 51.71 11.29 32.51
CA TYR A 7 51.27 10.21 31.63
C TYR A 7 52.35 9.97 30.57
N ASN A 8 52.60 8.71 30.24
CA ASN A 8 53.53 8.29 29.20
C ASN A 8 52.79 7.71 27.98
N VAL A 9 53.56 7.27 26.98
CA VAL A 9 53.01 6.74 25.71
C VAL A 9 52.14 5.50 25.93
N ASP A 10 52.43 4.68 26.94
CA ASP A 10 51.66 3.47 27.23
C ASP A 10 50.31 3.81 27.89
N ASP A 11 50.23 4.88 28.68
CA ASP A 11 48.96 5.40 29.20
C ASP A 11 48.03 5.86 28.07
N LEU A 12 48.57 6.50 27.03
CA LEU A 12 47.81 6.89 25.83
C LEU A 12 47.35 5.68 25.01
N LYS A 13 48.17 4.62 24.88
CA LYS A 13 47.78 3.38 24.20
C LYS A 13 46.60 2.71 24.90
N ALA A 14 46.56 2.71 26.23
CA ALA A 14 45.45 2.16 26.99
C ALA A 14 44.13 2.92 26.75
N VAL A 15 44.18 4.25 26.68
CA VAL A 15 43.01 5.09 26.35
C VAL A 15 42.53 4.84 24.92
N VAL A 16 43.45 4.76 23.95
CA VAL A 16 43.10 4.47 22.55
C VAL A 16 42.49 3.08 22.42
N ALA A 17 43.05 2.05 23.07
CA ALA A 17 42.50 0.70 23.07
C ALA A 17 41.08 0.67 23.67
N LYS A 18 40.87 1.35 24.80
CA LYS A 18 39.54 1.49 25.42
C LYS A 18 38.54 2.20 24.51
N ASN A 19 38.92 3.31 23.88
CA ASN A 19 38.05 4.05 22.96
C ASN A 19 37.73 3.25 21.69
N THR A 20 38.66 2.44 21.20
CA THR A 20 38.41 1.55 20.07
C THR A 20 37.45 0.42 20.45
N ALA A 21 37.63 -0.20 21.62
CA ALA A 21 36.71 -1.22 22.12
C ALA A 21 35.29 -0.67 22.37
N MET A 22 35.17 0.54 22.93
CA MET A 22 33.88 1.21 23.11
C MET A 22 33.21 1.50 21.76
N ARG A 23 33.94 2.08 20.79
CA ARG A 23 33.40 2.31 19.44
C ARG A 23 32.95 1.02 18.75
N GLN A 24 33.70 -0.07 18.89
CA GLN A 24 33.30 -1.37 18.32
C GLN A 24 31.98 -1.86 18.93
N ARG A 25 31.81 -1.70 20.25
CA ARG A 25 30.56 -2.06 20.93
C ARG A 25 29.39 -1.18 20.48
N GLU A 26 29.59 0.13 20.43
CA GLU A 26 28.58 1.08 19.92
C GLU A 26 28.19 0.77 18.47
N MET A 27 29.16 0.38 17.63
CA MET A 27 28.88 -0.06 16.26
C MET A 27 28.01 -1.31 16.20
N LEU A 28 28.29 -2.33 17.03
CA LEU A 28 27.48 -3.54 17.10
C LEU A 28 26.05 -3.23 17.57
N GLU A 29 25.91 -2.42 18.62
CA GLU A 29 24.59 -1.98 19.12
C GLU A 29 23.82 -1.19 18.04
N ALA A 30 24.51 -0.34 17.26
CA ALA A 30 23.91 0.38 16.16
C ALA A 30 23.51 -0.53 14.98
N GLU A 31 24.32 -1.55 14.65
CA GLU A 31 24.01 -2.53 13.61
C GLU A 31 22.76 -3.36 13.95
N ASP A 32 22.64 -3.78 15.21
CA ASP A 32 21.47 -4.52 15.70
C ASP A 32 20.21 -3.65 15.62
N LEU A 33 20.26 -2.41 16.10
CA LEU A 33 19.14 -1.48 16.00
C LEU A 33 18.74 -1.20 14.54
N LEU A 34 19.73 -0.99 13.66
CA LEU A 34 19.46 -0.78 12.23
C LEU A 34 18.80 -2.00 11.59
N ARG A 35 19.15 -3.22 12.00
CA ARG A 35 18.52 -4.44 11.51
C ARG A 35 17.04 -4.49 11.92
N GLU A 36 16.74 -4.23 13.20
CA GLU A 36 15.37 -4.19 13.70
C GLU A 36 14.52 -3.14 12.96
N GLU A 37 15.03 -1.93 12.78
CA GLU A 37 14.35 -0.86 12.05
C GLU A 37 14.16 -1.18 10.56
N THR A 38 15.14 -1.85 9.95
CA THR A 38 15.04 -2.30 8.55
C THR A 38 13.93 -3.35 8.39
N ASP A 39 13.86 -4.32 9.29
CA ASP A 39 12.84 -5.36 9.27
C ASP A 39 11.43 -4.76 9.50
N ALA A 40 11.32 -3.80 10.42
CA ALA A 40 10.09 -3.04 10.65
C ALA A 40 9.67 -2.24 9.41
N PHE A 41 10.62 -1.56 8.75
CA PHE A 41 10.36 -0.80 7.53
C PHE A 41 9.92 -1.69 6.37
N VAL A 42 10.56 -2.84 6.17
CA VAL A 42 10.19 -3.81 5.13
C VAL A 42 8.76 -4.32 5.37
N THR A 43 8.46 -4.72 6.60
CA THR A 43 7.11 -5.17 7.00
C THR A 43 6.06 -4.09 6.76
N TRP A 44 6.35 -2.85 7.15
CA TRP A 44 5.47 -1.72 6.91
C TRP A 44 5.25 -1.48 5.41
N ARG A 45 6.31 -1.48 4.60
CA ARG A 45 6.23 -1.30 3.15
C ARG A 45 5.40 -2.40 2.49
N GLU A 46 5.59 -3.65 2.90
CA GLU A 46 4.82 -4.79 2.40
C GLU A 46 3.34 -4.69 2.77
N SER A 47 3.02 -4.12 3.94
CA SER A 47 1.63 -3.84 4.34
C SER A 47 0.92 -2.89 3.37
N LEU A 48 1.65 -2.02 2.66
CA LEU A 48 1.14 -1.06 1.68
C LEU A 48 0.99 -1.64 0.27
N SER A 49 1.56 -2.82 -0.01
CA SER A 49 1.56 -3.44 -1.34
C SER A 49 0.15 -3.67 -1.93
N ALA A 50 -0.86 -3.76 -1.07
CA ALA A 50 -2.26 -3.96 -1.47
C ALA A 50 -2.94 -2.70 -2.04
N ILE A 51 -2.44 -1.50 -1.71
CA ILE A 51 -3.13 -0.24 -2.01
C ILE A 51 -3.35 -0.03 -3.51
N PRO A 52 -2.36 -0.22 -4.41
CA PRO A 52 -2.56 -0.01 -5.84
C PRO A 52 -3.63 -0.94 -6.42
N THR A 53 -3.62 -2.22 -6.06
CA THR A 53 -4.59 -3.21 -6.55
C THR A 53 -5.99 -2.94 -6.01
N ILE A 54 -6.11 -2.51 -4.75
CA ILE A 54 -7.38 -2.03 -4.15
C ILE A 54 -7.98 -0.89 -4.98
N ASN A 55 -7.15 0.08 -5.38
CA ASN A 55 -7.61 1.21 -6.19
C ASN A 55 -8.10 0.74 -7.56
N GLN A 56 -7.34 -0.12 -8.24
CA GLN A 56 -7.74 -0.70 -9.53
C GLN A 56 -9.08 -1.46 -9.42
N LEU A 57 -9.28 -2.24 -8.35
CA LEU A 57 -10.55 -2.93 -8.08
C LEU A 57 -11.73 -1.96 -7.98
N GLN A 58 -11.55 -0.87 -7.23
CA GLN A 58 -12.59 0.15 -7.04
C GLN A 58 -12.89 0.88 -8.35
N GLU A 59 -11.86 1.25 -9.11
CA GLU A 59 -12.00 1.86 -10.43
C GLU A 59 -12.76 0.95 -11.38
N ARG A 60 -12.42 -0.34 -11.44
CA ARG A 60 -13.08 -1.32 -12.29
C ARG A 60 -14.56 -1.52 -11.93
N ALA A 61 -14.86 -1.62 -10.64
CA ALA A 61 -16.23 -1.74 -10.16
C ALA A 61 -17.07 -0.50 -10.51
N ASN A 62 -16.50 0.69 -10.37
CA ASN A 62 -17.12 1.94 -10.81
C ASN A 62 -17.27 2.00 -12.34
N ALA A 63 -16.29 1.48 -13.07
CA ALA A 63 -16.31 1.09 -14.48
C ALA A 63 -17.66 0.51 -14.92
N PHE A 64 -17.96 -0.66 -14.34
CA PHE A 64 -19.19 -1.41 -14.61
C PHE A 64 -20.45 -0.66 -14.20
N ARG A 65 -20.42 0.00 -13.03
CA ARG A 65 -21.54 0.80 -12.54
C ARG A 65 -21.90 1.91 -13.52
N GLU A 66 -20.92 2.66 -14.01
CA GLU A 66 -21.13 3.77 -14.94
C GLU A 66 -21.65 3.29 -16.29
N GLU A 67 -21.16 2.16 -16.78
CA GLU A 67 -21.66 1.54 -18.01
C GLU A 67 -23.14 1.17 -17.88
N GLU A 68 -23.51 0.48 -16.81
CA GLU A 68 -24.88 0.05 -16.57
C GLU A 68 -25.81 1.23 -16.26
N LEU A 69 -25.32 2.24 -15.55
CA LEU A 69 -26.05 3.49 -15.33
C LEU A 69 -26.34 4.19 -16.66
N LYS A 70 -25.34 4.36 -17.53
CA LYS A 70 -25.54 4.96 -18.86
C LYS A 70 -26.56 4.19 -19.69
N ARG A 71 -26.53 2.86 -19.65
CA ARG A 71 -27.52 2.00 -20.31
C ARG A 71 -28.93 2.22 -19.73
N CYS A 72 -29.04 2.31 -18.40
CA CYS A 72 -30.29 2.59 -17.70
C CYS A 72 -30.85 3.98 -18.09
N THR A 73 -30.04 5.03 -17.99
CA THR A 73 -30.43 6.41 -18.35
C THR A 73 -30.88 6.51 -19.80
N ARG A 74 -30.19 5.83 -20.74
CA ARG A 74 -30.62 5.79 -22.15
C ARG A 74 -31.97 5.11 -22.35
N LYS A 75 -32.31 4.08 -21.56
CA LYS A 75 -33.64 3.44 -21.61
C LYS A 75 -34.72 4.33 -21.00
N LEU A 76 -34.35 5.16 -20.03
CA LEU A 76 -35.24 6.06 -19.31
C LEU A 76 -35.35 7.46 -19.94
N SER A 77 -34.64 7.73 -21.04
CA SER A 77 -34.63 9.07 -21.67
C SER A 77 -36.01 9.53 -22.18
N GLY A 78 -36.94 8.60 -22.42
CA GLY A 78 -38.33 8.91 -22.77
C GLY A 78 -39.26 9.13 -21.56
N ALA A 79 -38.78 8.92 -20.33
CA ALA A 79 -39.59 8.97 -19.11
C ALA A 79 -39.63 10.36 -18.43
N ASN A 80 -38.95 11.37 -19.00
CA ASN A 80 -38.87 12.74 -18.46
C ASN A 80 -38.54 12.80 -16.95
N LEU A 81 -37.52 12.05 -16.53
CA LEU A 81 -37.06 12.05 -15.14
C LEU A 81 -36.51 13.44 -14.76
N SER A 82 -36.87 13.90 -13.58
CA SER A 82 -36.29 15.08 -12.95
C SER A 82 -34.83 14.84 -12.54
N GLU A 83 -34.07 15.92 -12.37
CA GLU A 83 -32.68 15.85 -11.90
C GLU A 83 -32.56 15.15 -10.53
N LYS A 84 -33.53 15.35 -9.64
CA LYS A 84 -33.60 14.69 -8.33
C LYS A 84 -33.77 13.18 -8.44
N GLU A 85 -34.54 12.70 -9.43
CA GLU A 85 -34.73 11.27 -9.67
C GLU A 85 -33.46 10.65 -10.27
N LEU A 86 -32.79 11.35 -11.19
CA LEU A 86 -31.50 10.91 -11.73
C LEU A 86 -30.43 10.83 -10.63
N GLU A 87 -30.39 11.79 -9.72
CA GLU A 87 -29.49 11.76 -8.57
C GLU A 87 -29.82 10.59 -7.63
N ALA A 88 -31.11 10.28 -7.41
CA ALA A 88 -31.50 9.13 -6.59
C ALA A 88 -31.02 7.80 -7.18
N VAL A 89 -31.11 7.64 -8.50
CA VAL A 89 -30.58 6.45 -9.21
C VAL A 89 -29.05 6.40 -9.12
N GLU A 90 -28.37 7.53 -9.25
CA GLU A 90 -26.92 7.60 -9.11
C GLU A 90 -26.48 7.18 -7.70
N ARG A 91 -27.13 7.73 -6.66
CA ARG A 91 -26.87 7.38 -5.25
C ARG A 91 -27.16 5.90 -4.96
N LEU A 92 -28.24 5.36 -5.52
CA LEU A 92 -28.57 3.93 -5.40
C LEU A 92 -27.46 3.06 -5.99
N SER A 93 -27.03 3.35 -7.21
CA SER A 93 -26.00 2.57 -7.90
C SER A 93 -24.67 2.58 -7.14
N ARG A 94 -24.24 3.74 -6.64
CA ARG A 94 -23.04 3.88 -5.78
C ARG A 94 -23.21 3.11 -4.47
N GLY A 95 -24.39 3.19 -3.86
CA GLY A 95 -24.70 2.47 -2.63
C GLY A 95 -24.59 0.95 -2.78
N ILE A 96 -25.04 0.40 -3.92
CA ILE A 96 -24.92 -1.03 -4.23
C ILE A 96 -23.44 -1.42 -4.37
N VAL A 97 -22.67 -0.70 -5.20
CA VAL A 97 -21.25 -0.99 -5.39
C VAL A 97 -20.46 -0.90 -4.08
N ASN A 98 -20.69 0.15 -3.29
CA ASN A 98 -20.04 0.32 -1.99
C ASN A 98 -20.34 -0.85 -1.04
N LYS A 99 -21.58 -1.32 -0.99
CA LYS A 99 -21.97 -2.48 -0.16
C LYS A 99 -21.31 -3.78 -0.65
N LEU A 100 -21.25 -3.99 -1.96
CA LEU A 100 -20.59 -5.16 -2.55
C LEU A 100 -19.09 -5.18 -2.28
N LEU A 101 -18.42 -4.03 -2.40
CA LEU A 101 -16.98 -3.92 -2.15
C LEU A 101 -16.61 -3.92 -0.67
N HIS A 102 -17.54 -3.57 0.23
CA HIS A 102 -17.25 -3.47 1.66
C HIS A 102 -16.70 -4.79 2.23
N GLY A 103 -17.35 -5.92 1.94
CA GLY A 103 -16.94 -7.25 2.45
C GLY A 103 -15.53 -7.65 2.03
N PRO A 104 -15.23 -7.71 0.71
CA PRO A 104 -13.88 -8.01 0.21
C PRO A 104 -12.80 -7.08 0.77
N MET A 105 -13.07 -5.77 0.81
CA MET A 105 -12.11 -4.79 1.32
C MET A 105 -11.87 -4.93 2.83
N ALA A 106 -12.92 -5.25 3.60
CA ALA A 106 -12.79 -5.50 5.02
C ALA A 106 -11.99 -6.79 5.30
N HIS A 107 -12.21 -7.84 4.51
CA HIS A 107 -11.44 -9.08 4.61
C HIS A 107 -9.95 -8.85 4.33
N LEU A 108 -9.63 -8.10 3.27
CA LEU A 108 -8.27 -7.77 2.91
C LEU A 108 -7.55 -6.95 4.00
N ARG A 109 -8.26 -5.99 4.63
CA ARG A 109 -7.71 -5.19 5.75
C ARG A 109 -7.47 -6.01 7.02
N LYS A 110 -8.29 -7.03 7.27
CA LYS A 110 -8.17 -7.92 8.45
C LYS A 110 -7.14 -9.04 8.27
N THR A 111 -6.71 -9.30 7.04
CA THR A 111 -5.70 -10.31 6.77
C THR A 111 -4.36 -9.76 7.25
N GLU A 112 -3.69 -10.42 8.19
CA GLU A 112 -2.44 -9.91 8.79
C GLU A 112 -1.21 -10.33 7.99
N SER A 113 -1.17 -11.57 7.50
CA SER A 113 -0.03 -12.09 6.73
C SER A 113 0.07 -11.46 5.35
N VAL A 114 1.31 -11.20 4.91
CA VAL A 114 1.61 -10.63 3.59
C VAL A 114 1.19 -11.62 2.50
N GLU A 115 1.46 -12.91 2.68
CA GLU A 115 1.08 -13.98 1.76
C GLU A 115 -0.44 -14.09 1.62
N GLY A 116 -1.17 -13.99 2.74
CA GLY A 116 -2.63 -14.04 2.73
C GLY A 116 -3.25 -12.85 2.00
N LYS A 117 -2.71 -11.64 2.22
CA LYS A 117 -3.11 -10.43 1.47
C LYS A 117 -2.85 -10.61 -0.02
N GLN A 118 -1.66 -11.09 -0.41
CA GLN A 118 -1.30 -11.31 -1.80
C GLN A 118 -2.20 -12.35 -2.47
N ALA A 119 -2.49 -13.47 -1.80
CA ALA A 119 -3.42 -14.49 -2.30
C ALA A 119 -4.82 -13.91 -2.53
N THR A 120 -5.34 -13.18 -1.54
CA THR A 120 -6.67 -12.53 -1.63
C THR A 120 -6.71 -11.51 -2.77
N LEU A 121 -5.68 -10.67 -2.91
CA LEU A 121 -5.57 -9.71 -4.00
C LEU A 121 -5.56 -10.38 -5.37
N LYS A 122 -4.84 -11.48 -5.51
CA LYS A 122 -4.79 -12.25 -6.75
C LYS A 122 -6.17 -12.79 -7.13
N GLU A 123 -6.89 -13.38 -6.17
CA GLU A 123 -8.24 -13.88 -6.39
C GLU A 123 -9.22 -12.76 -6.76
N LEU A 124 -9.20 -11.63 -6.03
CA LEU A 124 -10.04 -10.47 -6.35
C LEU A 124 -9.70 -9.88 -7.71
N SER A 125 -8.41 -9.79 -8.06
CA SER A 125 -7.97 -9.30 -9.37
C SER A 125 -8.49 -10.17 -10.51
N ALA A 126 -8.51 -11.49 -10.32
CA ALA A 126 -9.08 -12.44 -11.28
C ALA A 126 -10.61 -12.30 -11.38
N MET A 127 -11.31 -12.19 -10.24
CA MET A 127 -12.77 -12.01 -10.22
C MET A 127 -13.23 -10.74 -10.92
N PHE A 128 -12.46 -9.65 -10.82
CA PHE A 128 -12.74 -8.36 -11.46
C PHE A 128 -12.05 -8.19 -12.82
N ARG A 129 -11.25 -9.18 -13.27
CA ARG A 129 -10.52 -9.20 -14.54
C ARG A 129 -9.61 -7.99 -14.76
N LEU A 130 -8.81 -7.63 -13.76
CA LEU A 130 -7.93 -6.45 -13.83
C LEU A 130 -6.78 -6.62 -14.84
N GLU A 131 -6.32 -7.86 -15.06
CA GLU A 131 -5.23 -8.18 -16.00
C GLU A 131 -5.59 -7.85 -17.46
N GLU A 132 -6.88 -7.98 -17.83
CA GLU A 132 -7.38 -7.63 -19.16
C GLU A 132 -7.32 -6.12 -19.42
N GLU A 133 -7.49 -5.32 -18.36
CA GLU A 133 -7.51 -3.85 -18.44
C GLU A 133 -6.10 -3.26 -18.50
N GLU A 134 -5.15 -3.78 -17.72
CA GLU A 134 -3.73 -3.39 -17.83
C GLU A 134 -3.16 -3.69 -19.23
N ALA A 135 -3.47 -4.85 -19.79
CA ALA A 135 -3.08 -5.22 -21.16
C ALA A 135 -3.69 -4.26 -22.21
N ALA A 136 -4.98 -3.93 -22.07
CA ALA A 136 -5.66 -2.99 -22.96
C ALA A 136 -5.10 -1.56 -22.84
N ASN A 137 -4.77 -1.11 -21.63
CA ASN A 137 -4.26 0.23 -21.36
C ASN A 137 -2.81 0.41 -21.87
N ASN A 138 -1.95 -0.59 -21.69
CA ASN A 138 -0.61 -0.61 -22.27
C ASN A 138 -0.64 -0.62 -23.81
N GLY A 139 -1.59 -1.34 -24.42
CA GLY A 139 -1.81 -1.31 -25.86
C GLY A 139 -2.24 0.08 -26.39
N ARG A 140 -3.03 0.83 -25.61
CA ARG A 140 -3.43 2.21 -25.94
C ARG A 140 -2.29 3.22 -25.80
N ARG A 141 -1.44 3.09 -24.77
CA ARG A 141 -0.25 3.93 -24.57
C ARG A 141 0.77 3.76 -25.70
N ARG A 142 1.05 2.51 -26.10
CA ARG A 142 1.98 2.19 -27.20
C ARG A 142 1.53 2.68 -28.58
N ARG A 143 0.24 2.93 -28.78
CA ARG A 143 -0.32 3.48 -30.04
C ARG A 143 -0.31 5.01 -30.11
N ARG A 144 0.04 5.68 -29.01
CA ARG A 144 0.07 7.15 -28.88
C ARG A 144 1.47 7.74 -28.78
N SER A 145 2.50 6.90 -28.73
CA SER A 145 3.93 7.26 -28.84
C SER A 145 4.44 6.88 -30.22
#